data_AF-A0A1Q2TWW2-F1
#
_entry.id   AF-A0A1Q2TWW2-F1
#
_cell.length_a   1.000
_cell.length_b   1.000
_cell.length_c   1.000
_cell.angle_alpha   90.00
_cell.angle_beta   90.00
_cell.angle_gamma   90.00
#
_symmetry.space_group_name_H-M   'P 1'
#
loop_
_entity.id
_entity.type
_entity.pdbx_description
1 polymer ?
#
loop_
_entity_poly.entity_id
_entity_poly.type
_entity_poly.pdbx_seq_one_letter_code
_entity_poly.pdbx_strand_id
1 'polypeptide(L)'
;MVLSVEAFDSLDAKSEFKKRSYVIIDILSSFANLYFESKEPEIIEDLPELKILNNHEDLISSDWIDDHPIVNEKLVITSLFQTIIKYFLSNNCNQNFRYLLSACQHFHSACYAEEQGEIWLQASKNYHETAVVRYLSSLEVLSLIDAPNSETCKVCGQTQYKISSRVKDLIHKYCGEPARNMVSELYEFRSKYLHVGKQLSSKSYGGSIIPQISSSDKNGVISPVPMVPLGNLREFTSFCIRSVAKEYMEDV
;
A
#
# COMPACT_ATOMS: atom_id res chain seq x y z
N MET A 1 -11.39 -10.92 13.59
CA MET A 1 -12.47 -10.25 12.85
C MET A 1 -13.64 -11.21 12.73
N VAL A 2 -14.86 -10.73 12.90
CA VAL A 2 -16.09 -11.52 12.73
C VAL A 2 -16.99 -10.78 11.74
N LEU A 3 -17.56 -11.48 10.76
CA LEU A 3 -18.44 -10.93 9.74
C LEU A 3 -19.66 -11.84 9.60
N SER A 4 -20.85 -11.24 9.57
CA SER A 4 -22.05 -11.97 9.16
C SER A 4 -22.09 -12.07 7.64
N VAL A 5 -22.39 -13.26 7.13
CA VAL A 5 -22.49 -13.56 5.70
C VAL A 5 -23.73 -14.39 5.43
N GLU A 6 -24.39 -14.10 4.31
CA GLU A 6 -25.46 -14.95 3.77
C GLU A 6 -24.82 -16.00 2.87
N ALA A 7 -25.16 -17.27 3.07
CA ALA A 7 -24.58 -18.38 2.33
C ALA A 7 -25.49 -19.60 2.31
N PHE A 8 -25.35 -20.44 1.28
CA PHE A 8 -26.13 -21.68 1.14
C PHE A 8 -25.63 -22.82 2.04
N ASP A 9 -24.31 -22.89 2.24
CA ASP A 9 -23.65 -23.90 3.05
C ASP A 9 -22.36 -23.35 3.69
N SER A 10 -21.63 -24.21 4.40
CA SER A 10 -20.40 -23.84 5.10
C SER A 10 -19.23 -23.49 4.16
N LEU A 11 -19.17 -24.07 2.96
CA LEU A 11 -18.12 -23.77 1.98
C LEU A 11 -18.37 -22.40 1.35
N ASP A 12 -19.62 -22.13 0.99
CA ASP A 12 -20.07 -20.84 0.48
C ASP A 12 -19.89 -19.74 1.54
N ALA A 13 -20.23 -20.00 2.80
CA ALA A 13 -20.02 -19.06 3.89
C ALA A 13 -18.54 -18.67 4.05
N LYS A 14 -17.64 -19.66 4.00
CA LYS A 14 -16.19 -19.42 4.04
C LYS A 14 -15.70 -18.63 2.82
N SER A 15 -16.26 -18.90 1.63
CA SER A 15 -15.94 -18.19 0.40
C SER A 15 -16.37 -16.72 0.47
N GLU A 16 -17.62 -16.45 0.85
CA GLU A 16 -18.16 -15.09 1.02
C GLU A 16 -17.44 -14.32 2.12
N PHE A 17 -17.11 -14.98 3.23
CA PHE A 17 -16.27 -14.41 4.27
C PHE A 17 -14.92 -13.99 3.71
N LYS A 18 -14.20 -14.89 3.02
CA LYS A 18 -12.86 -14.62 2.46
C LYS A 18 -12.87 -13.42 1.51
N LYS A 19 -13.85 -13.35 0.61
CA LYS A 19 -14.00 -12.24 -0.35
C LYS A 19 -14.09 -10.88 0.36
N ARG A 20 -14.88 -10.78 1.43
CA ARG A 20 -15.05 -9.53 2.19
C ARG A 20 -13.86 -9.27 3.11
N SER A 21 -13.38 -10.30 3.80
CA SER A 21 -12.29 -10.18 4.77
C SER A 21 -11.00 -9.73 4.13
N TYR A 22 -10.68 -10.18 2.91
CA TYR A 22 -9.45 -9.76 2.25
C TYR A 22 -9.45 -8.27 1.93
N VAL A 23 -10.56 -7.72 1.45
CA VAL A 23 -10.69 -6.28 1.21
C VAL A 23 -10.56 -5.49 2.51
N ILE A 24 -11.16 -5.97 3.60
CA ILE A 24 -11.05 -5.33 4.92
C ILE A 24 -9.61 -5.35 5.42
N ILE A 25 -8.92 -6.47 5.22
CA ILE A 25 -7.50 -6.63 5.56
C ILE A 25 -6.63 -5.69 4.74
N ASP A 26 -6.88 -5.55 3.43
CA ASP A 26 -6.17 -4.62 2.56
C ASP A 26 -6.29 -3.18 3.09
N ILE A 27 -7.52 -2.76 3.43
CA ILE A 27 -7.77 -1.44 4.03
C ILE A 27 -7.05 -1.32 5.38
N LEU A 28 -7.15 -2.34 6.24
CA LEU A 28 -6.54 -2.32 7.57
C LEU A 28 -5.03 -2.18 7.47
N SER A 29 -4.39 -2.89 6.54
CA SER A 29 -2.96 -2.78 6.26
C SER A 29 -2.56 -1.35 5.93
N SER A 30 -3.30 -0.68 5.03
CA SER A 30 -2.99 0.70 4.65
C SER A 30 -3.24 1.72 5.76
N PHE A 31 -4.22 1.47 6.63
CA PHE A 31 -4.60 2.40 7.70
C PHE A 31 -3.78 2.24 8.97
N ALA A 32 -3.26 1.03 9.22
CA ALA A 32 -2.35 0.73 10.31
C ALA A 32 -0.88 0.76 9.89
N ASN A 33 -0.60 0.83 8.59
CA ASN A 33 0.75 0.74 8.02
C ASN A 33 1.47 -0.57 8.42
N LEU A 34 0.71 -1.68 8.42
CA LEU A 34 1.17 -2.99 8.88
C LEU A 34 0.76 -4.10 7.91
N TYR A 35 1.53 -5.19 7.86
CA TYR A 35 1.11 -6.42 7.20
C TYR A 35 0.15 -7.21 8.10
N PHE A 36 -0.93 -7.75 7.51
CA PHE A 36 -1.87 -8.62 8.20
C PHE A 36 -2.10 -9.90 7.41
N GLU A 37 -1.80 -11.05 8.01
CA GLU A 37 -2.10 -12.35 7.43
C GLU A 37 -3.48 -12.84 7.88
N SER A 38 -4.26 -13.36 6.94
CA SER A 38 -5.54 -14.01 7.23
C SER A 38 -5.33 -15.50 7.50
N LYS A 39 -5.95 -16.02 8.56
CA LYS A 39 -6.03 -17.46 8.84
C LYS A 39 -7.30 -18.06 8.24
N GLU A 40 -7.36 -19.38 8.17
CA GLU A 40 -8.57 -20.08 7.74
C GLU A 40 -9.77 -19.71 8.63
N PRO A 41 -10.91 -19.32 8.05
CA PRO A 41 -12.07 -18.90 8.81
C PRO A 41 -12.79 -20.08 9.47
N GLU A 42 -13.22 -19.84 10.69
CA GLU A 42 -14.08 -20.74 11.47
C GLU A 42 -15.50 -20.18 11.50
N ILE A 43 -16.49 -21.07 11.37
CA ILE A 43 -17.90 -20.70 11.51
C ILE A 43 -18.23 -20.76 13.00
N ILE A 44 -18.76 -19.66 13.51
CA ILE A 44 -19.22 -19.53 14.90
C ILE A 44 -20.72 -19.32 14.90
N GLU A 45 -21.41 -19.92 15.87
CA GLU A 45 -22.87 -19.78 16.03
C GLU A 45 -23.23 -18.51 16.79
N ASP A 46 -22.44 -18.19 17.83
CA ASP A 46 -22.65 -17.03 18.68
C ASP A 46 -21.64 -15.93 18.39
N LEU A 47 -22.12 -14.68 18.32
CA LEU A 47 -21.26 -13.52 18.23
C LEU A 47 -20.52 -13.35 19.58
N PRO A 48 -19.19 -13.37 19.61
CA PRO A 48 -18.46 -13.15 20.85
C PRO A 48 -18.75 -11.74 21.38
N GLU A 49 -18.86 -11.62 22.70
CA GLU A 49 -19.06 -10.33 23.34
C GLU A 49 -17.84 -9.43 23.07
N LEU A 50 -18.01 -8.42 22.21
CA LEU A 50 -16.97 -7.46 21.90
C LEU A 50 -16.92 -6.39 22.98
N LYS A 51 -15.87 -6.41 23.80
CA LYS A 51 -15.57 -5.33 24.73
C LYS A 51 -14.97 -4.16 23.95
N ILE A 52 -15.76 -3.12 23.72
CA ILE A 52 -15.25 -1.84 23.24
C ILE A 52 -14.40 -1.25 24.36
N LEU A 53 -13.09 -1.25 24.16
CA LEU A 53 -12.16 -0.53 25.01
C LEU A 53 -12.34 0.98 24.73
N ASN A 54 -12.12 1.82 25.74
CA ASN A 54 -12.31 3.27 25.68
C ASN A 54 -11.82 3.88 24.34
N ASN A 55 -12.52 4.92 23.85
CA ASN A 55 -12.09 5.61 22.65
C ASN A 55 -10.73 6.29 22.89
N HIS A 56 -9.69 5.77 22.24
CA HIS A 56 -8.31 6.28 22.30
C HIS A 56 -7.89 6.94 20.98
N GLU A 57 -8.81 7.14 20.04
CA GLU A 57 -8.50 7.76 18.75
C GLU A 57 -7.93 9.18 18.90
N ASP A 58 -8.43 9.95 19.87
CA ASP A 58 -7.95 11.32 20.15
C ASP A 58 -6.47 11.38 20.59
N LEU A 59 -5.88 10.22 20.91
CA LEU A 59 -4.46 10.09 21.28
C LEU A 59 -3.56 9.83 20.07
N ILE A 60 -4.13 9.66 18.88
CA ILE A 60 -3.40 9.43 17.63
C ILE A 60 -3.60 10.63 16.72
N SER A 61 -2.49 11.23 16.28
CA SER A 61 -2.56 12.33 15.33
C SER A 61 -3.15 11.89 14.01
N SER A 62 -4.06 12.63 13.41
CA SER A 62 -4.65 12.22 12.11
C SER A 62 -3.64 12.22 10.94
N ASP A 63 -2.49 12.86 11.13
CA ASP A 63 -1.44 13.11 10.13
C ASP A 63 -0.09 12.44 10.48
N TRP A 64 -0.09 11.40 11.33
CA TRP A 64 1.15 10.69 11.67
C TRP A 64 1.84 10.10 10.43
N ILE A 65 3.18 10.08 10.48
CA ILE A 65 4.13 9.45 9.54
C ILE A 65 5.23 8.80 10.39
N ASP A 66 5.83 7.70 9.93
CA ASP A 66 6.87 6.94 10.64
C ASP A 66 6.38 6.32 11.96
N ASP A 67 5.11 5.87 12.00
CA ASP A 67 4.52 5.29 13.20
C ASP A 67 3.41 4.27 12.86
N HIS A 68 2.77 3.75 13.89
CA HIS A 68 1.56 2.94 13.81
C HIS A 68 0.50 3.51 14.77
N PRO A 69 -0.80 3.33 14.49
CA PRO A 69 -1.85 3.80 15.38
C PRO A 69 -1.96 2.87 16.61
N ILE A 70 -0.95 2.86 17.48
CA ILE A 70 -0.86 1.98 18.65
C ILE A 70 -0.92 2.81 19.93
N VAL A 71 -1.86 2.47 20.81
CA VAL A 71 -1.99 3.08 22.14
C VAL A 71 -2.10 1.97 23.17
N ASN A 72 -1.31 2.03 24.23
CA ASN A 72 -1.28 1.01 25.29
C ASN A 72 -1.10 -0.42 24.72
N GLU A 73 -0.14 -0.59 23.80
CA GLU A 73 0.19 -1.85 23.11
C GLU A 73 -0.94 -2.43 22.25
N LYS A 74 -1.99 -1.65 21.98
CA LYS A 74 -3.13 -2.08 21.18
C LYS A 74 -3.25 -1.22 19.94
N LEU A 75 -3.52 -1.87 18.80
CA LEU A 75 -3.88 -1.20 17.57
C LEU A 75 -5.22 -0.49 17.75
N VAL A 76 -5.26 0.80 17.42
CA VAL A 76 -6.44 1.63 17.45
C VAL A 76 -7.04 1.71 16.06
N ILE A 77 -8.35 1.48 16.00
CA ILE A 77 -9.13 1.53 14.78
C ILE A 77 -9.80 2.90 14.69
N THR A 78 -9.29 3.76 13.79
CA THR A 78 -9.78 5.14 13.63
C THR A 78 -11.20 5.20 13.09
N SER A 79 -11.90 6.30 13.39
CA SER A 79 -13.22 6.64 12.85
C SER A 79 -13.25 6.62 11.33
N LEU A 80 -12.22 7.16 10.66
CA LEU A 80 -12.09 7.12 9.20
C LEU A 80 -12.07 5.69 8.68
N PHE A 81 -11.29 4.79 9.30
CA PHE A 81 -11.32 3.37 8.95
C PHE A 81 -12.72 2.79 9.12
N GLN A 82 -13.40 3.05 10.24
CA GLN A 82 -14.75 2.54 10.48
C GLN A 82 -15.74 3.03 9.42
N THR A 83 -15.66 4.30 9.03
CA THR A 83 -16.48 4.89 7.96
C THR A 83 -16.24 4.20 6.63
N ILE A 84 -14.98 3.97 6.23
CA ILE A 84 -14.64 3.28 4.99
C ILE A 84 -15.16 1.85 4.97
N ILE A 85 -15.02 1.12 6.09
CA ILE A 85 -15.54 -0.25 6.19
C ILE A 85 -17.06 -0.28 6.10
N LYS A 86 -17.76 0.64 6.78
CA LYS A 86 -19.23 0.77 6.66
C LYS A 86 -19.64 1.09 5.23
N TYR A 87 -18.93 1.99 4.56
CA TYR A 87 -19.18 2.34 3.16
C TYR A 87 -18.99 1.13 2.24
N PHE A 88 -17.90 0.39 2.39
CA PHE A 88 -17.66 -0.86 1.66
C PHE A 88 -18.78 -1.90 1.90
N LEU A 89 -19.14 -2.14 3.17
CA LEU A 89 -20.16 -3.12 3.53
C LEU A 89 -21.57 -2.73 3.08
N SER A 90 -21.83 -1.44 2.86
CA SER A 90 -23.08 -0.95 2.28
C SER A 90 -23.23 -1.21 0.78
N ASN A 91 -22.25 -1.88 0.14
CA ASN A 91 -22.15 -2.12 -1.30
C ASN A 91 -22.10 -0.85 -2.17
N ASN A 92 -21.81 0.31 -1.57
CA ASN A 92 -21.53 1.53 -2.32
C ASN A 92 -20.13 1.44 -2.94
N CYS A 93 -20.07 1.41 -4.27
CA CYS A 93 -18.82 1.11 -4.97
C CYS A 93 -18.73 1.84 -6.32
N ASN A 94 -18.67 3.17 -6.26
CA ASN A 94 -18.35 3.99 -7.42
C ASN A 94 -16.88 3.77 -7.86
N GLN A 95 -16.50 4.33 -9.01
CA GLN A 95 -15.19 4.10 -9.59
C GLN A 95 -14.03 4.62 -8.72
N ASN A 96 -14.19 5.79 -8.10
CA ASN A 96 -13.18 6.37 -7.21
C ASN A 96 -12.95 5.48 -5.98
N PHE A 97 -14.02 4.98 -5.37
CA PHE A 97 -13.90 4.05 -4.26
C PHE A 97 -13.20 2.75 -4.68
N ARG A 98 -13.47 2.23 -5.89
CA ARG A 98 -12.76 1.06 -6.43
C ARG A 98 -11.26 1.32 -6.60
N TYR A 99 -10.87 2.53 -7.00
CA TYR A 99 -9.46 2.92 -7.04
C TYR A 99 -8.85 2.95 -5.63
N LEU A 100 -9.56 3.49 -4.63
CA LEU A 100 -9.10 3.46 -3.25
C LEU A 100 -8.87 2.02 -2.76
N LEU A 101 -9.83 1.12 -2.96
CA LEU A 101 -9.70 -0.29 -2.58
C LEU A 101 -8.53 -0.98 -3.29
N SER A 102 -8.34 -0.69 -4.58
CA SER A 102 -7.24 -1.23 -5.39
C SER A 102 -5.88 -0.72 -4.93
N ALA A 103 -5.80 0.55 -4.50
CA ALA A 103 -4.59 1.10 -3.90
C ALA A 103 -4.25 0.39 -2.58
N CYS A 104 -5.24 0.17 -1.70
CA CYS A 104 -5.06 -0.59 -0.48
C CYS A 104 -4.56 -2.03 -0.74
N GLN A 105 -5.12 -2.70 -1.74
CA GLN A 105 -4.69 -4.04 -2.15
C GLN A 105 -3.22 -4.07 -2.61
N HIS A 106 -2.81 -3.10 -3.42
CA HIS A 106 -1.42 -2.96 -3.84
C HIS A 106 -0.49 -2.69 -2.67
N PHE A 107 -0.91 -1.82 -1.74
CA PHE A 107 -0.16 -1.54 -0.52
C PHE A 107 0.04 -2.80 0.33
N HIS A 108 -1.03 -3.53 0.64
CA HIS A 108 -0.95 -4.76 1.42
C HIS A 108 -0.06 -5.82 0.76
N SER A 109 -0.16 -5.98 -0.57
CA SER A 109 0.73 -6.85 -1.34
C SER A 109 2.19 -6.42 -1.28
N ALA A 110 2.46 -5.12 -1.17
CA ALA A 110 3.80 -4.58 -1.00
C ALA A 110 4.37 -4.90 0.38
N CYS A 111 3.57 -4.74 1.45
CA CYS A 111 3.97 -5.13 2.81
C CYS A 111 4.28 -6.62 2.91
N TYR A 112 3.49 -7.48 2.25
CA TYR A 112 3.82 -8.90 2.15
C TYR A 112 5.19 -9.13 1.49
N ALA A 113 5.47 -8.43 0.39
CA ALA A 113 6.76 -8.56 -0.29
C ALA A 113 7.93 -8.06 0.59
N GLU A 114 7.75 -6.99 1.36
CA GLU A 114 8.75 -6.55 2.35
C GLU A 114 9.01 -7.63 3.41
N GLU A 115 7.96 -8.17 4.03
CA GLU A 115 8.06 -9.21 5.06
C GLU A 115 8.82 -10.45 4.54
N GLN A 116 8.56 -10.87 3.30
CA GLN A 116 9.30 -11.97 2.67
C GLN A 116 10.75 -11.61 2.33
N GLY A 117 11.03 -10.34 2.06
CA GLY A 117 12.36 -9.81 1.73
C GLY A 117 13.31 -9.76 2.94
N GLU A 118 12.79 -9.58 4.16
CA GLU A 118 13.59 -9.59 5.39
C GLU A 118 14.16 -10.98 5.74
N ILE A 119 13.56 -12.03 5.19
CA ILE A 119 14.07 -13.39 5.34
C ILE A 119 15.34 -13.52 4.50
N TRP A 120 16.53 -13.44 5.13
CA TRP A 120 17.85 -13.45 4.47
C TRP A 120 18.07 -14.56 3.42
N LEU A 121 17.45 -15.74 3.60
CA LEU A 121 17.47 -16.83 2.61
C LEU A 121 16.75 -16.50 1.29
N GLN A 122 15.86 -15.50 1.31
CA GLN A 122 15.02 -15.06 0.20
C GLN A 122 15.57 -13.81 -0.50
N ALA A 123 16.74 -13.30 -0.12
CA ALA A 123 17.42 -12.17 -0.77
C ALA A 123 17.62 -12.37 -2.29
N SER A 124 17.54 -13.61 -2.79
CA SER A 124 17.62 -13.96 -4.21
C SER A 124 16.31 -13.80 -5.00
N LYS A 125 15.17 -13.53 -4.35
CA LYS A 125 13.82 -13.59 -4.96
C LYS A 125 13.21 -12.23 -5.37
N ASN A 126 14.02 -11.17 -5.50
CA ASN A 126 13.58 -9.83 -5.97
C ASN A 126 12.36 -9.25 -5.22
N TYR A 127 12.24 -9.56 -3.93
CA TYR A 127 11.12 -9.11 -3.10
C TYR A 127 11.13 -7.59 -2.90
N HIS A 128 12.31 -6.97 -2.77
CA HIS A 128 12.44 -5.51 -2.68
C HIS A 128 11.94 -4.81 -3.94
N GLU A 129 12.32 -5.29 -5.15
CA GLU A 129 11.79 -4.75 -6.41
C GLU A 129 10.28 -4.93 -6.48
N THR A 130 9.78 -6.09 -6.04
CA THR A 130 8.33 -6.37 -6.01
C THR A 130 7.61 -5.40 -5.09
N ALA A 131 8.15 -5.15 -3.88
CA ALA A 131 7.60 -4.17 -2.95
C ALA A 131 7.56 -2.76 -3.57
N VAL A 132 8.68 -2.29 -4.16
CA VAL A 132 8.74 -0.99 -4.86
C VAL A 132 7.68 -0.91 -5.96
N VAL A 133 7.58 -1.93 -6.80
CA VAL A 133 6.59 -1.97 -7.90
C VAL A 133 5.17 -1.85 -7.34
N ARG A 134 4.87 -2.57 -6.25
CA ARG A 134 3.54 -2.60 -5.64
C ARG A 134 3.18 -1.28 -4.95
N TYR A 135 4.08 -0.66 -4.18
CA TYR A 135 3.81 0.67 -3.61
C TYR A 135 3.60 1.74 -4.68
N LEU A 136 4.44 1.74 -5.71
CA LEU A 136 4.27 2.69 -6.81
C LEU A 136 2.96 2.45 -7.56
N SER A 137 2.56 1.18 -7.78
CA SER A 137 1.25 0.86 -8.35
C SER A 137 0.09 1.27 -7.44
N SER A 138 0.23 1.21 -6.11
CA SER A 138 -0.74 1.79 -5.17
C SER A 138 -0.91 3.30 -5.43
N LEU A 139 0.19 4.05 -5.49
CA LEU A 139 0.16 5.50 -5.76
C LEU A 139 -0.39 5.82 -7.16
N GLU A 140 -0.06 5.02 -8.17
CA GLU A 140 -0.59 5.19 -9.53
C GLU A 140 -2.10 5.12 -9.55
N VAL A 141 -2.68 4.10 -8.90
CA VAL A 141 -4.13 3.91 -8.83
C VAL A 141 -4.77 4.97 -7.96
N LEU A 142 -4.17 5.30 -6.82
CA LEU A 142 -4.66 6.35 -5.93
C LEU A 142 -4.72 7.71 -6.66
N SER A 143 -3.74 7.99 -7.53
CA SER A 143 -3.70 9.20 -8.36
C SER A 143 -4.80 9.31 -9.43
N LEU A 144 -5.64 8.28 -9.59
CA LEU A 144 -6.79 8.29 -10.50
C LEU A 144 -8.07 8.84 -9.84
N ILE A 145 -8.11 8.89 -8.51
CA ILE A 145 -9.25 9.45 -7.78
C ILE A 145 -9.33 10.94 -8.12
N ASP A 146 -10.48 11.35 -8.65
CA ASP A 146 -10.77 12.71 -9.12
C ASP A 146 -9.79 13.24 -10.19
N ALA A 147 -9.07 12.33 -10.86
CA ALA A 147 -8.19 12.72 -11.95
C ALA A 147 -9.01 13.21 -13.14
N PRO A 148 -8.61 14.33 -13.77
CA PRO A 148 -9.26 14.77 -15.00
C PRO A 148 -9.09 13.73 -16.09
N ASN A 149 -10.09 13.65 -16.99
CA ASN A 149 -10.03 12.79 -18.16
C ASN A 149 -8.76 13.07 -18.98
N SER A 150 -8.11 12.00 -19.44
CA SER A 150 -6.87 12.12 -20.20
C SER A 150 -7.09 12.88 -21.50
N GLU A 151 -6.30 13.94 -21.73
CA GLU A 151 -6.29 14.66 -22.99
C GLU A 151 -5.63 13.83 -24.10
N THR A 152 -6.20 13.85 -25.31
CA THR A 152 -5.58 13.28 -26.51
C THR A 152 -4.75 14.34 -27.23
N CYS A 153 -3.55 13.97 -27.67
CA CYS A 153 -2.71 14.84 -28.48
C CYS A 153 -3.45 15.25 -29.76
N LYS A 154 -3.59 16.56 -30.00
CA LYS A 154 -4.28 17.11 -31.18
C LYS A 154 -3.60 16.77 -32.51
N VAL A 155 -2.33 16.37 -32.49
CA VAL A 155 -1.52 16.08 -33.69
C VAL A 155 -1.50 14.60 -34.03
N CYS A 156 -1.26 13.72 -33.05
CA CYS A 156 -1.11 12.27 -33.28
C CYS A 156 -2.28 11.43 -32.75
N GLY A 157 -3.27 12.04 -32.10
CA GLY A 157 -4.42 11.34 -31.52
C GLY A 157 -4.09 10.48 -30.29
N GLN A 158 -2.82 10.40 -29.88
CA GLN A 158 -2.41 9.55 -28.76
C GLN A 158 -2.79 10.17 -27.42
N THR A 159 -3.35 9.36 -26.52
CA THR A 159 -3.67 9.73 -25.14
C THR A 159 -2.42 10.16 -24.38
N GLN A 160 -2.43 11.34 -23.78
CA GLN A 160 -1.33 11.84 -22.96
C GLN A 160 -1.39 11.22 -21.56
N TYR A 161 -0.72 10.08 -21.40
CA TYR A 161 -0.60 9.42 -20.11
C TYR A 161 0.41 10.15 -19.21
N LYS A 162 -0.11 11.04 -18.35
CA LYS A 162 0.70 11.77 -17.35
C LYS A 162 0.81 10.99 -16.02
N ILE A 163 0.90 9.66 -16.07
CA ILE A 163 0.86 8.80 -14.86
C ILE A 163 1.96 9.22 -13.86
N SER A 164 3.20 9.30 -14.32
CA SER A 164 4.34 9.71 -13.46
C SER A 164 4.17 11.14 -12.92
N SER A 165 3.57 12.05 -13.69
CA SER A 165 3.26 13.40 -13.20
C SER A 165 2.24 13.34 -12.07
N ARG A 166 1.11 12.65 -12.28
CA ARG A 166 0.05 12.54 -11.26
C ARG A 166 0.57 11.94 -9.96
N VAL A 167 1.40 10.90 -10.03
CA VAL A 167 2.03 10.31 -8.84
C VAL A 167 2.94 11.33 -8.14
N LYS A 168 3.75 12.07 -8.87
CA LYS A 168 4.62 13.12 -8.30
C LYS A 168 3.80 14.26 -7.69
N ASP A 169 2.73 14.67 -8.35
CA ASP A 169 1.85 15.75 -7.90
C ASP A 169 1.09 15.33 -6.63
N LEU A 170 0.61 14.08 -6.58
CA LEU A 170 -0.01 13.48 -5.41
C LEU A 170 0.93 13.45 -4.20
N ILE A 171 2.15 12.93 -4.39
CA ILE A 171 3.15 12.88 -3.31
C ILE A 171 3.56 14.29 -2.87
N HIS A 172 3.71 15.22 -3.80
CA HIS A 172 4.03 16.60 -3.45
C HIS A 172 2.93 17.24 -2.61
N LYS A 173 1.65 17.02 -2.96
CA LYS A 173 0.48 17.54 -2.24
C LYS A 173 0.50 17.14 -0.76
N TYR A 174 0.81 15.88 -0.46
CA TYR A 174 0.68 15.34 0.90
C TYR A 174 2.01 15.24 1.68
N CYS A 175 3.12 14.92 1.02
CA CYS A 175 4.40 14.63 1.66
C CYS A 175 5.50 15.65 1.33
N GLY A 176 5.23 16.61 0.44
CA GLY A 176 6.16 17.67 0.06
C GLY A 176 7.28 17.25 -0.91
N GLU A 177 8.15 18.21 -1.22
CA GLU A 177 9.17 18.06 -2.28
C GLU A 177 10.24 16.99 -2.00
N PRO A 178 10.75 16.79 -0.77
CA PRO A 178 11.73 15.75 -0.50
C PRO A 178 11.19 14.34 -0.83
N ALA A 179 9.96 14.04 -0.40
CA ALA A 179 9.31 12.75 -0.68
C ALA A 179 9.03 12.59 -2.19
N ARG A 180 8.61 13.65 -2.87
CA ARG A 180 8.41 13.67 -4.33
C ARG A 180 9.69 13.28 -5.07
N ASN A 181 10.83 13.85 -4.68
CA ASN A 181 12.11 13.55 -5.31
C ASN A 181 12.51 12.10 -5.11
N MET A 182 12.38 11.56 -3.89
CA MET A 182 12.62 10.14 -3.61
C MET A 182 11.74 9.24 -4.49
N VAL A 183 10.42 9.48 -4.52
CA VAL A 183 9.47 8.66 -5.29
C VAL A 183 9.76 8.78 -6.79
N SER A 184 10.16 9.95 -7.28
CA SER A 184 10.55 10.14 -8.68
C SER A 184 11.72 9.24 -9.08
N GLU A 185 12.75 9.14 -8.23
CA GLU A 185 13.90 8.27 -8.48
C GLU A 185 13.50 6.78 -8.50
N LEU A 186 12.63 6.37 -7.56
CA LEU A 186 12.13 5.00 -7.49
C LEU A 186 11.21 4.65 -8.67
N TYR A 187 10.48 5.63 -9.20
CA TYR A 187 9.63 5.45 -10.38
C TYR A 187 10.46 5.21 -11.64
N GLU A 188 11.55 5.96 -11.83
CA GLU A 188 12.51 5.71 -12.91
C GLU A 188 13.14 4.32 -12.79
N PHE A 189 13.47 3.91 -11.55
CA PHE A 189 13.97 2.57 -11.29
C PHE A 189 12.94 1.51 -11.69
N ARG A 190 11.69 1.60 -11.20
CA ARG A 190 10.61 0.66 -11.54
C ARG A 190 10.43 0.51 -13.05
N SER A 191 10.45 1.63 -13.78
CA SER A 191 10.32 1.61 -15.24
C SER A 191 11.45 0.80 -15.88
N LYS A 192 12.70 0.99 -15.46
CA LYS A 192 13.85 0.21 -15.95
C LYS A 192 13.76 -1.27 -15.55
N TYR A 193 13.32 -1.58 -14.34
CA TYR A 193 13.12 -2.97 -13.90
C TYR A 193 12.09 -3.69 -14.78
N LEU A 194 10.91 -3.09 -14.98
CA LEU A 194 9.82 -3.72 -15.72
C LEU A 194 10.07 -3.82 -17.23
N HIS A 195 10.79 -2.87 -17.82
CA HIS A 195 10.99 -2.84 -19.28
C HIS A 195 12.28 -3.51 -19.76
N VAL A 196 13.37 -3.41 -19.00
CA VAL A 196 14.67 -3.93 -19.41
C VAL A 196 15.27 -4.94 -18.43
N GLY A 197 14.53 -5.32 -17.38
CA GLY A 197 14.97 -6.31 -16.40
C GLY A 197 16.08 -5.83 -15.47
N LYS A 198 16.29 -4.51 -15.35
CA LYS A 198 17.36 -3.97 -14.51
C LYS A 198 17.01 -4.09 -13.02
N GLN A 199 17.70 -4.98 -12.31
CA GLN A 199 17.55 -5.20 -10.86
C GLN A 199 18.23 -4.09 -10.03
N LEU A 200 17.82 -3.93 -8.76
CA LEU A 200 18.45 -3.01 -7.80
C LEU A 200 19.86 -3.45 -7.43
N SER A 201 20.07 -4.77 -7.34
CA SER A 201 21.40 -5.35 -7.23
C SER A 201 21.53 -6.55 -8.17
N SER A 202 22.61 -6.57 -8.93
CA SER A 202 22.97 -7.66 -9.84
C SER A 202 23.91 -8.69 -9.19
N LYS A 203 24.26 -8.52 -7.91
CA LYS A 203 25.15 -9.42 -7.18
C LYS A 203 24.38 -10.29 -6.20
N SER A 204 24.77 -11.56 -6.12
CA SER A 204 24.22 -12.51 -5.15
C SER A 204 24.82 -12.26 -3.76
N TYR A 205 23.97 -12.08 -2.76
CA TYR A 205 24.40 -12.01 -1.37
C TYR A 205 24.95 -13.37 -0.90
N GLY A 206 26.21 -13.39 -0.49
CA GLY A 206 26.92 -14.61 -0.07
C GLY A 206 27.05 -14.80 1.46
N GLY A 207 26.23 -14.10 2.26
CA GLY A 207 26.31 -14.12 3.73
C GLY A 207 27.13 -12.99 4.34
N SER A 208 27.76 -12.13 3.52
CA SER A 208 28.41 -10.90 3.97
C SER A 208 28.16 -9.76 2.96
N ILE A 209 27.97 -8.55 3.49
CA ILE A 209 27.82 -7.34 2.68
C ILE A 209 29.20 -6.69 2.62
N ILE A 210 29.87 -6.79 1.47
CA ILE A 210 31.10 -6.04 1.20
C ILE A 210 30.76 -5.02 0.11
N PRO A 211 30.47 -3.76 0.46
CA PRO A 211 30.26 -2.70 -0.51
C PRO A 211 31.53 -2.52 -1.35
N GLN A 212 31.37 -2.39 -2.66
CA GLN A 212 32.48 -2.14 -3.58
C GLN A 212 32.40 -0.74 -4.13
N ILE A 213 33.52 -0.01 -4.18
CA ILE A 213 33.56 1.31 -4.79
C ILE A 213 33.35 1.16 -6.30
N SER A 214 32.54 2.04 -6.88
CA SER A 214 32.20 2.04 -8.30
C SER A 214 32.09 3.46 -8.82
N SER A 215 32.88 3.79 -9.83
CA SER A 215 32.80 5.09 -10.50
C SER A 215 31.60 5.22 -11.45
N SER A 216 30.93 4.11 -11.77
CA SER A 216 29.77 4.08 -12.67
C SER A 216 28.43 4.20 -11.96
N ASP A 217 28.37 3.99 -10.65
CA ASP A 217 27.12 4.05 -9.88
C ASP A 217 26.89 5.44 -9.28
N LYS A 218 25.63 5.87 -9.23
CA LYS A 218 25.19 7.21 -8.78
C LYS A 218 25.77 7.61 -7.42
N ASN A 219 25.86 6.64 -6.50
CA ASN A 219 26.32 6.86 -5.13
C ASN A 219 27.78 6.43 -4.91
N GLY A 220 28.52 6.11 -5.98
CA GLY A 220 29.93 5.71 -5.89
C GLY A 220 30.17 4.30 -5.34
N VAL A 221 29.11 3.52 -5.10
CA VAL A 221 29.15 2.23 -4.39
C VAL A 221 28.21 1.22 -5.04
N ILE A 222 28.70 0.01 -5.28
CA ILE A 222 27.94 -1.20 -5.59
C ILE A 222 27.65 -1.92 -4.28
N SER A 223 26.37 -2.02 -3.93
CA SER A 223 25.92 -2.85 -2.83
C SER A 223 25.44 -4.21 -3.35
N PRO A 224 25.80 -5.33 -2.69
CA PRO A 224 25.26 -6.66 -3.01
C PRO A 224 23.79 -6.82 -2.56
N VAL A 225 23.23 -5.83 -1.85
CA VAL A 225 21.82 -5.78 -1.47
C VAL A 225 21.18 -4.49 -2.00
N PRO A 226 19.91 -4.53 -2.43
CA PRO A 226 19.17 -3.32 -2.79
C PRO A 226 19.16 -2.29 -1.66
N MET A 227 19.71 -1.10 -1.92
CA MET A 227 19.64 0.04 -0.99
C MET A 227 18.48 0.94 -1.40
N VAL A 228 17.25 0.49 -1.15
CA VAL A 228 16.04 1.28 -1.38
C VAL A 228 15.40 1.61 -0.04
N PRO A 229 14.98 2.86 0.19
CA PRO A 229 14.29 3.26 1.41
C PRO A 229 12.84 2.77 1.39
N LEU A 230 12.64 1.45 1.49
CA LEU A 230 11.34 0.79 1.47
C LEU A 230 10.44 1.28 2.60
N GLY A 231 10.98 1.43 3.81
CA GLY A 231 10.28 2.03 4.94
C GLY A 231 9.66 3.37 4.57
N ASN A 232 10.45 4.35 4.12
CA ASN A 232 9.93 5.65 3.69
C ASN A 232 8.88 5.54 2.57
N LEU A 233 9.09 4.67 1.58
CA LEU A 233 8.12 4.47 0.50
C LEU A 233 6.78 3.94 1.04
N ARG A 234 6.82 3.01 1.98
CA ARG A 234 5.65 2.49 2.69
C ARG A 234 4.94 3.60 3.45
N GLU A 235 5.65 4.37 4.26
CA GLU A 235 5.11 5.48 5.06
C GLU A 235 4.40 6.51 4.18
N PHE A 236 5.06 7.00 3.13
CA PHE A 236 4.48 7.98 2.21
C PHE A 236 3.26 7.42 1.47
N THR A 237 3.29 6.14 1.08
CA THR A 237 2.16 5.51 0.40
C THR A 237 0.96 5.37 1.33
N SER A 238 1.18 4.87 2.55
CA SER A 238 0.15 4.72 3.57
C SER A 238 -0.47 6.08 3.94
N PHE A 239 0.37 7.10 4.12
CA PHE A 239 -0.07 8.46 4.40
C PHE A 239 -0.92 9.06 3.28
N CYS A 240 -0.52 8.88 2.02
CA CYS A 240 -1.31 9.32 0.86
C CYS A 240 -2.66 8.61 0.81
N ILE A 241 -2.71 7.29 1.05
CA ILE A 241 -3.98 6.53 1.08
C ILE A 241 -4.91 7.11 2.14
N ARG A 242 -4.43 7.32 3.37
CA ARG A 242 -5.25 7.90 4.46
C ARG A 242 -5.73 9.30 4.13
N SER A 243 -4.85 10.14 3.57
CA SER A 243 -5.18 11.53 3.24
C SER A 243 -6.22 11.63 2.12
N VAL A 244 -6.04 10.87 1.03
CA VAL A 244 -7.01 10.82 -0.07
C VAL A 244 -8.33 10.21 0.38
N ALA A 245 -8.30 9.15 1.20
CA ALA A 245 -9.51 8.55 1.72
C ALA A 245 -10.28 9.51 2.65
N LYS A 246 -9.58 10.32 3.43
CA LYS A 246 -10.20 11.36 4.27
C LYS A 246 -10.95 12.37 3.42
N GLU A 247 -10.28 12.97 2.43
CA GLU A 247 -10.90 13.93 1.52
C GLU A 247 -12.10 13.31 0.77
N TYR A 248 -11.92 12.11 0.21
CA TYR A 248 -12.99 11.41 -0.50
C TYR A 248 -14.22 11.13 0.37
N MET A 249 -14.04 10.82 1.66
CA MET A 249 -15.15 10.54 2.57
C MET A 249 -15.81 11.81 3.13
N GLU A 250 -15.21 12.99 2.98
CA GLU A 250 -15.86 14.27 3.29
C GLU A 250 -16.90 14.65 2.22
N ASP A 251 -16.73 14.15 0.99
CA ASP A 251 -17.57 14.44 -0.17
C ASP A 251 -18.75 13.45 -0.41
N VAL A 252 -18.84 12.38 0.40
CA VAL A 252 -19.78 11.25 0.21
C VAL A 252 -20.71 11.08 1.40
#